data_AF-A0A829GEB9-F1
#
_entry.id   AF-A0A829GEB9-F1
#
_cell.length_a   1.000
_cell.length_b   1.000
_cell.length_c   1.000
_cell.angle_alpha   90.00
_cell.angle_beta   90.00
_cell.angle_gamma   90.00
#
_symmetry.space_group_name_H-M   'P 1'
#
loop_
_entity.id
_entity.type
_entity.pdbx_description
1 polymer ?
#
loop_
_entity_poly.entity_id
_entity_poly.type
_entity_poly.pdbx_seq_one_letter_code
_entity_poly.pdbx_strand_id
1 'polypeptide(L)' 'MDMPTIEALKRARIKWLDVSFSYKDKNHFIEIRTPFPDMFHDNISLVSYKDADGNLMLSDDGYTMDELGTLGFDTNTS' A
#
# COMPACT_ATOMS: atom_id res chain seq x y z
N MET A 1 -26.60 5.51 -23.35
CA MET A 1 -26.30 4.83 -22.07
C MET A 1 -26.50 5.86 -20.98
N ASP A 2 -27.45 5.64 -20.08
CA ASP A 2 -27.71 6.60 -19.00
C ASP A 2 -26.56 6.59 -17.99
N MET A 3 -26.23 7.78 -17.48
CA MET A 3 -25.20 7.93 -16.45
C MET A 3 -25.67 7.26 -15.15
N PRO A 4 -24.77 6.54 -14.45
CA PRO A 4 -25.10 5.97 -13.15
C PRO A 4 -25.42 7.07 -12.13
N THR A 5 -26.35 6.79 -11.21
CA THR A 5 -26.66 7.72 -10.12
C THR A 5 -25.48 7.87 -9.17
N ILE A 6 -25.41 8.99 -8.45
CA ILE A 6 -24.39 9.25 -7.43
C ILE A 6 -24.33 8.12 -6.38
N GLU A 7 -25.48 7.60 -5.97
CA GLU A 7 -25.55 6.52 -4.99
C GLU A 7 -25.05 5.18 -5.54
N ALA A 8 -25.28 4.91 -6.83
CA ALA A 8 -24.69 3.75 -7.49
C ALA A 8 -23.16 3.87 -7.55
N LEU A 9 -22.63 5.06 -7.85
CA LEU A 9 -21.19 5.34 -7.87
C LEU A 9 -20.55 5.16 -6.49
N LYS A 10 -21.18 5.69 -5.43
CA LYS A 10 -20.67 5.51 -4.05
C LYS A 10 -20.58 4.04 -3.66
N ARG A 11 -21.61 3.25 -3.95
CA ARG A 11 -21.60 1.80 -3.67
C ARG A 11 -20.53 1.08 -4.46
N ALA A 12 -20.38 1.39 -5.75
CA ALA A 12 -19.33 0.82 -6.58
C ALA A 12 -17.93 1.16 -6.04
N ARG A 13 -17.70 2.40 -5.61
CA ARG A 13 -16.44 2.83 -5.00
C ARG A 13 -16.13 2.06 -3.71
N ILE A 14 -17.09 1.95 -2.79
CA ILE A 14 -16.89 1.21 -1.53
C ILE A 14 -16.60 -0.26 -1.81
N LYS A 15 -17.36 -0.88 -2.72
CA LYS A 15 -17.14 -2.27 -3.11
C LYS A 15 -15.75 -2.46 -3.74
N TRP A 16 -15.33 -1.54 -4.59
CA TRP A 16 -14.00 -1.58 -5.20
C TRP A 16 -12.90 -1.48 -4.14
N LEU A 17 -13.02 -0.58 -3.16
CA LEU A 17 -12.05 -0.48 -2.07
C LEU A 17 -11.96 -1.78 -1.26
N ASP A 18 -13.07 -2.46 -1.00
CA ASP A 18 -13.07 -3.72 -0.23
C ASP A 18 -12.36 -4.87 -0.97
N VAL A 19 -12.63 -5.03 -2.28
CA VAL A 19 -12.09 -6.17 -3.06
C VAL A 19 -10.70 -5.94 -3.64
N SER A 20 -10.25 -4.69 -3.70
CA SER A 20 -9.01 -4.35 -4.42
C SER A 20 -7.79 -4.28 -3.49
N PHE A 21 -7.99 -4.39 -2.18
CA PHE A 21 -6.90 -4.60 -1.23
C PHE A 21 -6.64 -6.10 -1.10
N SER A 22 -5.37 -6.48 -0.98
CA SER A 22 -4.98 -7.85 -0.66
C SER A 22 -4.12 -7.88 0.60
N TYR A 23 -4.31 -8.91 1.41
CA TYR A 23 -3.67 -9.08 2.70
C TYR A 23 -2.91 -10.41 2.70
N LYS A 24 -1.66 -10.40 3.13
CA LYS A 24 -0.82 -11.59 3.16
C LYS A 24 -0.05 -11.67 4.47
N ASP A 25 -0.26 -12.75 5.21
CA ASP A 25 0.49 -13.03 6.43
C ASP A 25 1.91 -13.47 6.07
N LYS A 26 2.92 -12.80 6.66
CA LYS A 26 4.35 -13.08 6.50
C LYS A 26 4.99 -13.52 7.81
N ASN A 27 4.20 -14.14 8.71
CA ASN A 27 4.53 -14.61 10.06
C ASN A 27 4.81 -13.50 11.09
N HIS A 28 5.69 -12.55 10.75
CA HIS A 28 6.10 -11.47 11.65
C HIS A 28 5.34 -10.17 11.41
N PHE A 29 4.68 -10.06 10.26
CA PHE A 29 3.88 -8.91 9.87
C PHE A 29 2.81 -9.32 8.86
N ILE A 30 1.86 -8.42 8.63
CA ILE A 30 0.85 -8.52 7.59
C ILE A 30 1.22 -7.54 6.48
N GLU A 31 1.42 -8.04 5.27
CA GLU A 31 1.54 -7.24 4.06
C GLU A 31 0.14 -6.84 3.60
N ILE A 32 -0.05 -5.56 3.30
CA ILE A 32 -1.29 -4.98 2.78
C ILE A 32 -0.95 -4.33 1.44
N ARG A 33 -1.37 -4.95 0.34
CA ARG A 33 -1.19 -4.36 -1.00
C ARG A 33 -2.46 -3.61 -1.39
N THR A 34 -2.31 -2.31 -1.64
CA THR A 34 -3.40 -1.42 -2.01
C THR A 34 -3.61 -1.41 -3.53
N PRO A 35 -4.75 -0.94 -4.06
CA PRO A 35 -4.94 -0.78 -5.50
C PRO A 35 -4.35 0.54 -6.04
N PHE A 36 -3.67 1.32 -5.21
CA PHE A 36 -3.15 2.61 -5.61
C PHE A 36 -1.75 2.46 -6.21
N PRO A 37 -1.48 3.07 -7.38
CA PRO A 37 -0.17 3.00 -7.98
C PRO A 37 0.84 3.88 -7.23
N ASP A 38 2.08 3.41 -7.12
CA ASP A 38 3.23 4.20 -6.72
C ASP A 38 3.90 4.86 -7.95
N MET A 39 5.05 5.49 -7.73
CA MET A 39 5.79 6.18 -8.79
C MET A 39 6.44 5.26 -9.83
N PHE A 40 6.53 3.96 -9.55
CA PHE A 40 7.00 2.93 -10.46
C PHE A 40 5.87 2.23 -11.20
N HIS A 41 4.62 2.67 -11.00
CA HIS A 41 3.38 2.06 -11.51
C HIS A 41 3.08 0.70 -10.91
N ASP A 42 3.67 0.37 -9.76
CA ASP A 42 3.33 -0.79 -8.96
C ASP A 42 2.31 -0.43 -7.88
N ASN A 43 1.72 -1.41 -7.22
CA ASN A 43 0.77 -1.16 -6.14
C ASN A 43 1.50 -0.78 -4.84
N ILE A 44 1.09 0.32 -4.21
CA ILE A 44 1.60 0.71 -2.87
C ILE A 44 1.36 -0.46 -1.90
N SER A 45 2.45 -0.94 -1.30
CA SER A 45 2.47 -1.92 -0.22
C SER A 45 2.64 -1.23 1.12
N LEU A 46 1.87 -1.68 2.11
CA LEU A 46 1.99 -1.30 3.51
C LEU A 46 2.27 -2.55 4.34
N VAL A 47 2.93 -2.35 5.46
CA VAL A 47 3.27 -3.42 6.41
C VAL A 47 2.67 -3.10 7.77
N SER A 48 1.94 -4.05 8.34
CA SER A 48 1.42 -3.96 9.71
C SER A 48 2.08 -4.97 10.62
N TYR A 49 2.59 -4.50 11.76
CA TYR A 49 3.28 -5.31 12.76
C TYR A 49 2.98 -4.79 14.17
N LYS A 50 3.41 -5.53 15.20
CA LYS A 50 3.34 -5.05 16.59
C LYS A 50 4.71 -4.57 17.05
N ASP A 51 4.76 -3.41 17.70
CA ASP A 51 5.98 -2.94 18.35
C ASP A 51 6.31 -3.76 19.62
N ALA A 52 7.39 -3.38 20.31
CA ALA A 52 7.84 -4.05 21.54
C ALA A 52 6.81 -3.99 22.69
N ASP A 53 5.94 -2.98 22.69
CA ASP A 53 4.88 -2.78 23.68
C ASP A 53 3.55 -3.42 23.24
N GLY A 54 3.52 -4.05 22.06
CA GLY A 54 2.36 -4.74 21.50
C GLY A 54 1.37 -3.84 20.77
N ASN A 55 1.69 -2.56 20.54
CA ASN A 55 0.85 -1.65 19.79
C ASN A 55 0.87 -1.98 18.30
N LEU A 56 -0.28 -1.82 17.64
CA LEU A 56 -0.38 -2.02 16.19
C LEU A 56 0.28 -0.86 15.45
N MET A 57 1.36 -1.16 14.74
CA MET A 57 2.06 -0.23 13.86
C MET A 57 1.66 -0.46 12.42
N LEU A 58 1.72 0.61 11.64
CA LEU A 58 1.56 0.60 10.19
C LEU A 58 2.73 1.39 9.59
N SER A 59 3.43 0.77 8.66
CA SER A 59 4.53 1.36 7.90
C SER A 59 4.25 1.26 6.42
N ASP A 60 4.84 2.15 5.62
CA ASP A 60 5.08 1.82 4.22
C ASP A 60 6.10 0.67 4.16
N ASP A 61 6.08 -0.12 3.07
CA ASP A 61 7.06 -1.20 2.83
C ASP A 61 8.48 -0.64 2.54
N GLY A 62 8.62 0.70 2.59
CA GLY A 62 9.85 1.43 2.30
C GLY A 62 10.29 1.32 0.85
N TYR A 63 11.45 1.91 0.56
CA TYR A 63 12.21 1.66 -0.66
C TYR A 63 13.51 0.95 -0.29
N THR A 64 13.88 -0.04 -1.09
CA THR A 64 15.22 -0.61 -1.09
C THR A 64 16.26 0.44 -1.47
N MET A 65 17.53 0.20 -1.12
CA MET A 65 18.63 1.10 -1.46
C MET A 65 18.77 1.31 -2.97
N ASP A 66 18.50 0.27 -3.76
CA ASP A 66 18.54 0.34 -5.24
C ASP A 66 17.42 1.24 -5.80
N GLU A 67 16.23 1.21 -5.19
CA GLU A 67 15.12 2.09 -5.55
C GLU A 67 15.42 3.55 -5.18
N LEU A 68 16.00 3.80 -4.00
CA LEU A 68 16.45 5.14 -3.61
C LEU A 68 17.52 5.70 -4.56
N GLY A 69 18.46 4.87 -5.00
CA GLY A 69 19.44 5.24 -6.02
C GLY A 69 18.80 5.63 -7.36
N THR A 70 17.73 4.94 -7.76
CA THR A 70 16.96 5.27 -8.98
C THR A 70 16.20 6.60 -8.85
N LEU A 71 15.86 7.01 -7.63
CA LEU A 71 15.27 8.31 -7.31
C LEU A 71 16.31 9.44 -7.21
N GLY A 72 17.59 9.15 -7.43
CA GLY A 72 18.67 10.13 -7.40
C GLY A 72 19.21 10.43 -6.00
N PHE A 73 18.87 9.62 -5.00
CA PHE A 73 19.54 9.68 -3.69
C PHE A 73 20.89 9.00 -3.77
N ASP A 74 21.94 9.70 -3.32
CA ASP A 74 23.25 9.08 -3.14
C ASP A 74 23.23 8.20 -1.89
N THR A 75 23.22 6.90 -2.10
CA THR A 75 23.23 5.91 -1.03
C THR A 75 24.63 5.58 -0.51
N ASN A 76 25.69 6.19 -1.06
CA ASN A 76 27.08 5.94 -0.67
C ASN A 76 27.66 6.99 0.30
N THR A 77 26.90 8.00 0.71
CA THR A 77 27.33 8.93 1.75
C THR A 77 27.13 8.31 3.13
N SER A 78 28.22 7.73 3.68
CA SER A 78 28.37 7.43 5.11
C SER A 78 28.74 8.68 5.91
#